data_AF-A0A098LY58-F1
#
_entry.id   AF-A0A098LY58-F1
#
_cell.length_a   1.000
_cell.length_b   1.000
_cell.length_c   1.000
_cell.angle_alpha   90.00
_cell.angle_beta   90.00
_cell.angle_gamma   90.00
#
_symmetry.space_group_name_H-M   'P 1'
#
loop_
_entity.id
_entity.type
_entity.pdbx_description
1 polymer ?
#
loop_
_entity_poly.entity_id
_entity_poly.type
_entity_poly.pdbx_seq_one_letter_code
_entity_poly.pdbx_strand_id
1 'polypeptide(L)'
;MKATFAALLAVLLCVERASSLTCFHCDSKESNWNCLNMKKCSETDNYCITKYIGGGVGENHKQSISKGCSPNCPQAGVDLGIMAFSMKCCNTHLCNVSGAMGVKSSFTVLAVGTLASLLYIFGAKL
;
A
#
# COMPACT_ATOMS: atom_id res chain seq x y z
N MET A 1 -5.13 31.40 -27.45
CA MET A 1 -5.05 31.21 -25.98
C MET A 1 -5.82 29.98 -25.47
N LYS A 2 -7.06 29.70 -25.91
CA LYS A 2 -7.81 28.51 -25.46
C LYS A 2 -7.27 27.17 -26.03
N ALA A 3 -6.91 27.15 -27.31
CA ALA A 3 -6.46 25.93 -27.99
C ALA A 3 -5.12 25.39 -27.46
N THR A 4 -4.20 26.28 -27.09
CA THR A 4 -2.88 25.91 -26.53
C THR A 4 -2.99 25.34 -25.13
N PHE A 5 -3.93 25.85 -24.32
CA PHE A 5 -4.19 25.36 -22.97
C PHE A 5 -4.84 23.97 -23.01
N ALA A 6 -5.80 23.76 -23.93
CA ALA A 6 -6.41 22.46 -24.17
C ALA A 6 -5.38 21.43 -24.66
N ALA A 7 -4.45 21.82 -25.55
CA ALA A 7 -3.36 20.97 -25.99
C ALA A 7 -2.39 20.61 -24.86
N LEU A 8 -2.05 21.54 -23.98
CA LEU A 8 -1.20 21.27 -22.81
C LEU A 8 -1.86 20.30 -21.82
N LEU A 9 -3.17 20.47 -21.57
CA LEU A 9 -3.97 19.57 -20.73
C LEU A 9 -4.03 18.16 -21.32
N ALA A 10 -4.22 18.03 -22.64
CA ALA A 10 -4.22 16.74 -23.32
C ALA A 10 -2.85 16.04 -23.20
N VAL A 11 -1.74 16.76 -23.38
CA VAL A 11 -0.39 16.19 -23.24
C VAL A 11 -0.12 15.72 -21.80
N LEU A 12 -0.57 16.46 -20.78
CA LEU A 12 -0.45 16.06 -19.37
C LEU A 12 -1.30 14.83 -19.02
N LEU A 13 -2.47 14.66 -19.66
CA LEU A 13 -3.34 13.50 -19.50
C LEU A 13 -2.84 12.26 -20.25
N CYS A 14 -2.05 12.44 -21.32
CA CYS A 14 -1.47 11.35 -22.12
C CYS A 14 -0.13 10.81 -21.59
N VAL A 15 0.46 11.42 -20.54
CA VAL A 15 1.61 10.83 -19.86
C VAL A 15 1.10 9.75 -18.90
N GLU A 16 0.87 8.56 -19.45
CA GLU A 16 0.94 7.35 -18.64
C GLU A 16 2.37 7.29 -18.10
N ARG A 17 2.56 7.70 -16.84
CA ARG A 17 3.81 7.46 -16.15
C ARG A 17 3.93 5.95 -16.01
N ALA A 18 4.63 5.30 -16.93
CA ALA A 18 5.24 3.99 -16.75
C ALA A 18 6.37 4.12 -15.70
N SER A 19 6.01 4.55 -14.49
CA SER A 19 6.91 4.57 -13.37
C SER A 19 6.84 3.19 -12.74
N SER A 20 7.93 2.44 -12.86
CA SER A 20 8.02 1.15 -12.18
C SER A 20 7.86 1.36 -10.67
N LEU A 21 6.99 0.54 -10.07
CA LEU A 21 6.59 0.63 -8.68
C LEU A 21 7.82 0.45 -7.77
N THR A 22 7.82 1.08 -6.60
CA THR A 22 8.84 0.82 -5.57
C THR A 22 8.14 0.20 -4.38
N CYS A 23 8.62 -0.95 -3.92
CA CYS A 23 8.02 -1.69 -2.81
C CYS A 23 9.09 -2.03 -1.76
N PHE A 24 8.65 -2.37 -0.55
CA PHE A 24 9.52 -3.08 0.38
C PHE A 24 9.69 -4.54 -0.06
N HIS A 25 10.89 -5.07 0.13
CA HIS A 25 11.27 -6.43 -0.24
C HIS A 25 12.08 -7.08 0.89
N CYS A 26 11.73 -8.30 1.22
CA CYS A 26 12.52 -9.14 2.12
C CYS A 26 12.04 -10.59 2.00
N ASP A 27 12.87 -11.52 2.44
CA ASP A 27 12.50 -12.93 2.53
C ASP A 27 12.59 -13.41 3.98
N SER A 28 11.47 -13.96 4.46
CA SER A 28 11.33 -14.70 5.72
C SER A 28 11.96 -14.01 6.94
N LYS A 29 11.44 -12.83 7.30
CA LYS A 29 11.84 -12.08 8.50
C LYS A 29 10.80 -12.19 9.61
N GLU A 30 11.26 -12.33 10.85
CA GLU A 30 10.38 -12.46 12.01
C GLU A 30 9.67 -11.16 12.39
N SER A 31 10.24 -10.00 12.01
CA SER A 31 9.70 -8.68 12.32
C SER A 31 9.55 -7.85 11.06
N ASN A 32 8.46 -7.08 10.99
CA ASN A 32 8.19 -6.15 9.90
C ASN A 32 9.31 -5.10 9.77
N TRP A 33 9.87 -4.64 10.90
CA TRP A 33 10.96 -3.65 10.90
C TRP A 33 12.22 -4.15 10.19
N ASN A 34 12.49 -5.44 10.29
CA ASN A 34 13.61 -6.10 9.60
C ASN A 34 13.29 -6.41 8.12
N CYS A 35 12.08 -6.06 7.66
CA CYS A 35 11.55 -6.35 6.33
C CYS A 35 11.21 -5.05 5.55
N LEU A 36 11.99 -3.98 5.76
CA LEU A 36 11.78 -2.66 5.13
C LEU A 36 12.90 -2.28 4.16
N ASN A 37 13.44 -3.24 3.40
CA ASN A 37 14.39 -2.92 2.34
C ASN A 37 13.66 -2.47 1.07
N MET A 38 13.96 -1.28 0.56
CA MET A 38 13.28 -0.75 -0.63
C MET A 38 13.85 -1.37 -1.91
N LYS A 39 12.98 -1.75 -2.83
CA LYS A 39 13.34 -2.30 -4.14
C LYS A 39 12.44 -1.71 -5.23
N LYS A 40 13.06 -1.30 -6.33
CA LYS A 40 12.36 -0.93 -7.56
C LYS A 40 11.88 -2.21 -8.26
N CYS A 41 10.61 -2.27 -8.60
CA CYS A 41 9.97 -3.44 -9.21
C CYS A 41 10.17 -3.48 -10.73
N SER A 42 9.83 -4.60 -11.36
CA SER A 42 9.75 -4.66 -12.83
C SER A 42 8.67 -3.73 -13.35
N GLU A 43 8.76 -3.32 -14.62
CA GLU A 43 7.68 -2.58 -15.30
C GLU A 43 6.38 -3.38 -15.39
N THR A 44 6.49 -4.71 -15.38
CA THR A 44 5.34 -5.62 -15.39
C THR A 44 4.73 -5.83 -14.00
N ASP A 45 5.42 -5.42 -12.94
CA ASP A 45 4.98 -5.63 -11.56
C ASP A 45 4.12 -4.47 -11.09
N ASN A 46 2.81 -4.70 -11.08
CA ASN A 46 1.82 -3.67 -10.73
C ASN A 46 1.43 -3.68 -9.25
N TYR A 47 1.96 -4.62 -8.45
CA TYR A 47 1.58 -4.79 -7.06
C TYR A 47 2.79 -5.00 -6.15
N CYS A 48 2.79 -4.31 -5.01
CA CYS A 48 3.57 -4.72 -3.84
C CYS A 48 2.81 -5.84 -3.12
N ILE A 49 3.51 -6.89 -2.73
CA ILE A 49 2.94 -8.02 -1.99
C ILE A 49 3.53 -8.09 -0.57
N THR A 50 2.73 -8.57 0.36
CA THR A 50 3.14 -9.00 1.71
C THR A 50 2.58 -10.38 1.97
N LYS A 51 3.46 -11.32 2.29
CA LYS A 51 3.13 -12.66 2.74
C LYS A 51 3.45 -12.77 4.22
N TYR A 52 2.50 -13.23 5.00
CA TYR A 52 2.64 -13.50 6.43
C TYR A 52 2.33 -14.97 6.67
N ILE A 53 3.16 -15.62 7.47
CA ILE A 53 2.93 -16.95 8.01
C ILE A 53 3.21 -16.86 9.50
N GLY A 54 2.24 -17.17 10.34
CA GLY A 54 2.38 -17.21 11.79
C GLY A 54 1.80 -18.50 12.33
N GLY A 55 2.29 -18.96 13.47
CA GLY A 55 1.72 -20.11 14.14
C GLY A 55 2.41 -20.44 15.46
N GLY A 56 1.71 -21.18 16.30
CA GLY A 56 2.14 -21.52 17.65
C GLY A 56 1.13 -21.08 18.71
N VAL A 57 1.34 -21.57 19.93
CA VAL A 57 0.45 -21.35 21.07
C VAL A 57 1.26 -20.71 22.20
N GLY A 58 0.71 -19.64 22.80
CA GLY A 58 1.38 -18.91 23.87
C GLY A 58 2.72 -18.32 23.41
N GLU A 59 3.75 -18.49 24.24
CA GLU A 59 5.09 -17.94 23.98
C GLU A 59 5.83 -18.62 22.82
N ASN A 60 5.35 -19.77 22.34
CA ASN A 60 5.94 -20.48 21.20
C ASN A 60 5.45 -19.96 19.84
N HIS A 61 4.73 -18.83 19.82
CA HIS A 61 4.30 -18.22 18.57
C HIS A 61 5.50 -17.74 17.75
N LYS A 62 5.58 -18.22 16.51
CA LYS A 62 6.58 -17.81 15.52
C LYS A 62 5.87 -17.22 14.31
N GLN A 63 6.50 -16.23 13.70
CA GLN A 63 6.00 -15.64 12.47
C GLN A 63 7.13 -15.39 11.47
N SER A 64 6.75 -15.32 10.20
CA SER A 64 7.61 -15.05 9.07
C SER A 64 6.88 -14.15 8.08
N ILE A 65 7.56 -13.07 7.70
CA ILE A 65 7.08 -12.05 6.78
C ILE A 65 8.00 -12.04 5.57
N SER A 66 7.41 -12.09 4.37
CA SER A 66 8.08 -11.82 3.11
C SER A 66 7.36 -10.69 2.37
N LYS A 67 8.12 -9.85 1.69
CA LYS A 67 7.57 -8.74 0.89
C LYS A 67 8.24 -8.72 -0.48
N GLY A 68 7.54 -8.21 -1.49
CA GLY A 68 8.11 -8.12 -2.83
C GLY A 68 7.20 -7.44 -3.84
N CYS A 69 7.50 -7.67 -5.11
CA CYS A 69 6.77 -7.17 -6.27
C CYS A 69 6.12 -8.36 -7.00
N SER A 70 4.98 -8.13 -7.65
CA SER A 70 4.31 -9.14 -8.45
C SER A 70 3.46 -8.51 -9.57
N PRO A 71 3.33 -9.14 -10.74
CA PRO A 71 2.43 -8.68 -11.81
C PRO A 71 0.96 -8.92 -11.48
N ASN A 72 0.68 -9.93 -10.65
CA ASN A 72 -0.64 -10.31 -10.21
C ASN A 72 -0.74 -10.35 -8.68
N CYS A 73 -1.96 -10.28 -8.17
CA CYS A 73 -2.24 -10.34 -6.74
C CYS A 73 -3.28 -11.43 -6.43
N PRO A 74 -2.86 -12.66 -6.09
CA PRO A 74 -3.75 -13.61 -5.47
C PRO A 74 -3.91 -13.25 -4.00
N GLN A 75 -4.94 -12.45 -3.68
CA GLN A 75 -5.23 -12.15 -2.28
C GLN A 75 -5.82 -13.41 -1.62
N ALA A 76 -5.12 -13.93 -0.62
CA ALA A 76 -5.50 -15.14 0.10
C ALA A 76 -5.24 -14.97 1.60
N GLY A 77 -6.03 -15.62 2.43
CA GLY A 77 -5.82 -15.60 3.87
C GLY A 77 -6.58 -16.72 4.54
N VAL A 78 -5.93 -17.42 5.46
CA VAL A 78 -6.52 -18.45 6.31
C VAL A 78 -6.01 -18.22 7.73
N ASP A 79 -6.91 -18.34 8.70
CA ASP A 79 -6.58 -18.28 10.11
C ASP A 79 -7.29 -19.45 10.80
N LEU A 80 -6.51 -20.36 11.35
CA LEU A 80 -6.97 -21.57 12.04
C LEU A 80 -6.76 -21.45 13.56
N GLY A 81 -6.48 -20.24 14.07
CA GLY A 81 -6.23 -19.95 15.49
C GLY A 81 -4.83 -20.32 15.97
N ILE A 82 -4.32 -21.50 15.60
CA ILE A 82 -2.95 -21.94 15.90
C ILE A 82 -1.96 -21.65 14.77
N MET A 83 -2.47 -21.28 13.60
CA MET A 83 -1.73 -21.00 12.39
C MET A 83 -2.50 -19.98 11.56
N ALA A 84 -1.80 -18.97 11.07
CA ALA A 84 -2.33 -17.97 10.18
C ALA A 84 -1.42 -17.81 8.96
N PHE A 85 -2.02 -17.76 7.78
CA PHE A 85 -1.37 -17.41 6.54
C PHE A 85 -2.12 -16.23 5.93
N SER A 86 -1.41 -15.23 5.44
CA SER A 86 -2.04 -14.19 4.63
C SER A 86 -1.13 -13.70 3.52
N MET A 87 -1.76 -13.32 2.42
CA MET A 87 -1.14 -12.69 1.27
C MET A 87 -1.97 -11.46 0.91
N LYS A 88 -1.36 -10.29 1.05
CA LYS A 88 -1.97 -8.98 0.79
C LYS A 88 -1.20 -8.25 -0.28
N CYS A 89 -1.91 -7.45 -1.07
CA CYS A 89 -1.26 -6.61 -2.06
C CYS A 89 -1.86 -5.21 -2.12
N CYS A 90 -1.08 -4.31 -2.70
CA CYS A 90 -1.42 -2.91 -2.92
C CYS A 90 -0.61 -2.38 -4.12
N ASN A 91 -1.05 -1.29 -4.74
CA ASN A 91 -0.54 -0.84 -6.04
C ASN A 91 0.00 0.61 -6.01
N THR A 92 0.48 1.07 -4.85
CA THR A 92 1.11 2.38 -4.69
C THR A 92 2.52 2.23 -4.11
N HIS A 93 3.39 3.21 -4.32
CA HIS A 93 4.77 3.12 -3.84
C HIS A 93 4.83 2.90 -2.33
N LEU A 94 5.66 1.94 -1.89
CA LEU A 94 5.95 1.61 -0.49
C LEU A 94 4.71 1.26 0.35
N CYS A 95 3.60 0.89 -0.30
CA CYS A 95 2.32 0.63 0.37
C CYS A 95 2.36 -0.60 1.29
N ASN A 96 3.29 -1.52 1.05
CA ASN A 96 3.48 -2.70 1.87
C ASN A 96 4.36 -2.44 3.12
N VAL A 97 4.34 -1.22 3.67
CA VAL A 97 5.10 -0.85 4.87
C VAL A 97 4.69 -1.65 6.11
N SER A 98 3.41 -1.98 6.24
CA SER A 98 2.88 -2.72 7.38
C SER A 98 2.66 -4.19 7.04
N GLY A 99 3.00 -5.08 7.97
CA GLY A 99 2.62 -6.50 7.93
C GLY A 99 1.20 -6.75 8.46
N ALA A 100 0.60 -5.76 9.12
CA ALA A 100 -0.75 -5.84 9.64
C ALA A 100 -1.80 -5.67 8.53
N MET A 101 -2.99 -6.21 8.76
CA MET A 101 -4.17 -5.96 7.93
C MET A 101 -4.53 -4.47 7.99
N GLY A 102 -4.00 -3.68 7.06
CA GLY A 102 -4.32 -2.26 6.97
C GLY A 102 -5.80 -2.08 6.62
N VAL A 103 -6.52 -1.31 7.44
CA VAL A 103 -7.79 -0.73 7.02
C VAL A 103 -7.51 0.25 5.87
N LYS A 104 -8.23 0.12 4.77
CA LYS A 104 -8.07 0.97 3.59
C LYS A 104 -8.59 2.38 3.94
N SER A 105 -7.75 3.22 4.55
CA SER A 105 -8.14 4.58 4.88
C SER A 105 -8.25 5.41 3.60
N SER A 106 -9.45 5.88 3.29
CA SER A 106 -9.68 6.70 2.11
C SER A 106 -9.13 8.11 2.36
N PHE A 107 -8.12 8.49 1.58
CA PHE A 107 -7.54 9.83 1.63
C PHE A 107 -8.60 10.92 1.39
N THR A 108 -9.64 10.62 0.60
CA THR A 108 -10.78 11.51 0.35
C THR A 108 -11.56 11.80 1.64
N VAL A 109 -11.78 10.79 2.48
CA VAL A 109 -12.52 10.97 3.74
C VAL A 109 -11.72 11.84 4.71
N LEU A 110 -10.40 11.61 4.78
CA LEU A 110 -9.51 12.45 5.60
C LEU A 110 -9.49 13.91 5.09
N ALA A 111 -9.36 14.12 3.79
CA ALA A 111 -9.34 15.46 3.20
C ALA A 111 -10.68 16.20 3.37
N VAL A 112 -11.82 15.51 3.21
CA VAL A 112 -13.14 16.12 3.42
C VAL A 112 -13.36 16.47 4.89
N GLY A 113 -12.99 15.57 5.81
CA GLY A 113 -13.09 15.80 7.25
C GLY A 113 -12.26 17.00 7.72
N THR A 114 -11.03 17.15 7.23
CA THR A 114 -10.18 18.31 7.55
C THR A 114 -10.73 19.59 6.96
N LEU A 115 -11.18 19.58 5.70
CA LEU A 115 -11.81 20.75 5.06
C LEU A 115 -13.09 21.20 5.80
N ALA A 116 -13.97 20.27 6.16
CA ALA A 116 -15.18 20.58 6.92
C ALA A 116 -14.86 21.16 8.29
N SER A 117 -13.83 20.64 8.97
CA SER A 117 -13.39 21.14 10.29
C SER A 117 -12.82 22.57 10.19
N LEU A 118 -12.03 22.84 9.15
CA LEU A 118 -11.50 24.17 8.89
C LEU A 118 -12.64 25.16 8.53
N LEU A 119 -13.58 24.76 7.67
CA LEU A 119 -14.74 25.58 7.34
C LEU A 119 -15.62 25.85 8.57
N TYR A 120 -15.74 24.92 9.51
CA TYR A 120 -16.48 25.15 10.75
C TYR A 120 -15.78 26.18 11.65
N ILE A 121 -14.46 26.06 11.84
CA ILE A 121 -13.69 26.97 12.71
C ILE A 121 -13.58 28.38 12.11
N PHE A 122 -13.31 28.49 10.81
CA PHE A 122 -13.09 29.77 10.13
C PHE A 122 -14.39 30.38 9.58
N GLY A 123 -15.38 29.55 9.22
CA GLY A 123 -16.69 30.01 8.78
C GLY A 123 -17.62 30.42 9.92
N ALA A 124 -17.43 29.91 11.14
CA ALA A 124 -18.09 30.44 12.34
C ALA A 124 -17.50 31.79 12.81
N LYS A 125 -16.46 32.29 12.12
CA LYS A 125 -15.76 33.54 12.44
C LYS A 125 -15.99 34.64 11.40
N LEU A 126 -16.84 34.39 10.40
CA LEU A 126 -17.27 35.36 9.40
C LEU A 126 -18.75 35.75 9.61
#